data_AF-A0A4D7D9Z1-F1
#
_entry.id   AF-A0A4D7D9Z1-F1
#
_cell.length_a   1.000
_cell.length_b   1.000
_cell.length_c   1.000
_cell.angle_alpha   90.00
_cell.angle_beta   90.00
_cell.angle_gamma   90.00
#
_symmetry.space_group_name_H-M   'P 1'
#
loop_
_entity.id
_entity.type
_entity.pdbx_description
1 polymer ?
#
loop_
_entity_poly.entity_id
_entity_poly.type
_entity_poly.pdbx_seq_one_letter_code
_entity_poly.pdbx_strand_id
1 'polypeptide(L)'
;MRPDAVPLSFVQRFVLAVPESWRRPLLFVATAWLGVFALFAGDWRDMALQWWDSSTYNHALLIPLILGWLVWLRTDGLQRLVPTAWWPGLLPFAGACFLWMLGDFSGFSLARQLAVVVMLQASVLTLLGPRVGVALAFPLFYMLFLVPAGDEMIPTLQTVTAKITMLLLSVAGGPATIDGVFITAPGGYFEVAEACSGVKFLIAMAAYGALVANVCFRSWPRRVAFMAMALVVPILANGVRAWGTVFIAGKVGIGFAAGFDHVFYGWVFFAIVMALVMAAGWKFFDRAIDDPMIDADAIAASPLLGRLAALRWPEGRALGALAGIAALFVGWGAMANRLEAPVPAQILLPDVPGWHRVDMAPVAPWRPLHTGAEHRLLGSYADAKGHRVEVSYALYAGQAEGKEAGGFGQGALPLGSSWAWEKPGLALEGAKSDVIQAPGPVHRLALTWYRTGDLLTGSNARLKLANIADRLLLRRRPTATLIVSSEGSDRQTEAAVRAFLGATGPVATWMDRTGNMR
;
A
#
# COMPACT_ATOMS: atom_id res chain seq x y z
N MET A 1 13.28 -53.97 40.23
CA MET A 1 13.80 -52.89 39.37
C MET A 1 12.65 -52.32 38.58
N ARG A 2 12.21 -51.09 38.90
CA ARG A 2 11.31 -50.33 38.01
C ARG A 2 12.17 -49.88 36.82
N PRO A 3 11.73 -50.05 35.56
CA PRO A 3 12.51 -49.58 34.43
C PRO A 3 12.61 -48.06 34.51
N ASP A 4 13.84 -47.55 34.43
CA ASP A 4 14.16 -46.13 34.43
C ASP A 4 13.41 -45.46 33.28
N ALA A 5 12.48 -44.56 33.63
CA ALA A 5 11.76 -43.78 32.64
C ALA A 5 12.76 -42.86 31.93
N VAL A 6 13.03 -43.15 30.65
CA VAL A 6 13.89 -42.32 29.80
C VAL A 6 13.35 -40.89 29.83
N PRO A 7 14.16 -39.88 30.22
CA PRO A 7 13.69 -38.51 30.29
C PRO A 7 13.30 -38.03 28.91
N LEU A 8 12.01 -37.72 28.74
CA LEU A 8 11.46 -37.22 27.49
C LEU A 8 12.18 -35.94 27.06
N SER A 9 12.52 -35.85 25.77
CA SER A 9 13.10 -34.63 25.20
C SER A 9 12.14 -33.45 25.31
N PHE A 10 12.66 -32.22 25.20
CA PHE A 10 11.82 -31.00 25.19
C PHE A 10 10.71 -31.09 24.13
N VAL A 11 11.04 -31.60 22.94
CA VAL A 11 10.08 -31.81 21.84
C VAL A 11 9.01 -32.84 22.23
N GLN A 12 9.39 -33.94 22.88
CA GLN A 12 8.43 -34.95 23.32
C GLN A 12 7.48 -34.41 24.39
N ARG A 13 7.99 -33.62 25.35
CA ARG A 13 7.16 -32.95 26.37
C ARG A 13 6.18 -31.96 25.75
N PHE A 14 6.62 -31.18 24.77
CA PHE A 14 5.75 -30.24 24.05
C PHE A 14 4.66 -30.95 23.24
N VAL A 15 4.99 -32.01 22.51
CA VAL A 15 4.02 -32.81 21.73
C VAL A 15 3.01 -33.51 22.63
N LEU A 16 3.43 -33.98 23.81
CA LEU A 16 2.54 -34.59 24.79
C LEU A 16 1.62 -33.58 25.49
N ALA A 17 1.99 -32.31 25.56
CA ALA A 17 1.15 -31.22 26.07
C ALA A 17 0.02 -30.81 25.10
N VAL A 18 0.09 -31.20 23.82
CA VAL A 18 -0.93 -30.92 22.81
C VAL A 18 -1.91 -32.11 22.71
N PRO A 19 -3.24 -31.87 22.78
CA PRO A 19 -4.23 -32.94 22.64
C PRO A 19 -4.06 -33.70 21.32
N GLU A 20 -4.32 -35.00 21.33
CA GLU A 20 -4.13 -35.85 20.13
C GLU A 20 -4.95 -35.36 18.93
N SER A 21 -6.17 -34.86 19.18
CA SER A 21 -7.05 -34.26 18.17
C SER A 21 -6.47 -33.01 17.49
N TRP A 22 -5.46 -32.38 18.06
CA TRP A 22 -4.83 -31.16 17.52
C TRP A 22 -3.54 -31.43 16.75
N ARG A 23 -2.86 -32.55 16.99
CA ARG A 23 -1.51 -32.80 16.44
C ARG A 23 -1.48 -32.78 14.91
N ARG A 24 -2.39 -33.52 14.27
CA ARG A 24 -2.48 -33.60 12.80
C ARG A 24 -2.99 -32.29 12.17
N PRO A 25 -4.08 -31.66 12.65
CA PRO A 25 -4.50 -30.34 12.15
C PRO A 25 -3.41 -29.27 12.26
N LEU A 26 -2.66 -29.23 13.37
CA LEU A 26 -1.56 -28.27 13.54
C LEU A 26 -0.42 -28.52 12.56
N LEU A 27 -0.06 -29.80 12.31
CA LEU A 27 0.92 -30.14 11.28
C LEU A 27 0.47 -29.65 9.89
N PHE A 28 -0.81 -29.78 9.57
CA PHE A 28 -1.35 -29.32 8.28
C PHE A 28 -1.40 -27.80 8.19
N VAL A 29 -1.74 -27.09 9.27
CA VAL A 29 -1.67 -25.62 9.32
C VAL A 29 -0.22 -25.17 9.13
N ALA A 30 0.73 -25.78 9.83
CA ALA A 30 2.16 -25.49 9.67
C ALA A 30 2.62 -25.75 8.23
N THR A 31 2.20 -26.86 7.62
CA THR A 31 2.52 -27.19 6.22
C THR A 31 1.91 -26.18 5.25
N ALA A 32 0.66 -25.78 5.45
CA ALA A 32 0.00 -24.77 4.63
C ALA A 32 0.70 -23.41 4.75
N TRP A 33 1.05 -23.00 5.97
CA TRP A 33 1.77 -21.75 6.23
C TRP A 33 3.16 -21.76 5.59
N LEU A 34 3.92 -22.85 5.74
CA LEU A 34 5.21 -23.01 5.05
C LEU A 34 5.06 -22.92 3.53
N GLY A 35 4.00 -23.52 2.97
CA GLY A 35 3.68 -23.40 1.54
C GLY A 35 3.39 -21.96 1.12
N VAL A 36 2.60 -21.21 1.90
CA VAL A 36 2.32 -19.79 1.64
C VAL A 36 3.58 -18.94 1.78
N PHE A 37 4.42 -19.17 2.79
CA PHE A 37 5.70 -18.47 2.92
C PHE A 37 6.64 -18.76 1.76
N ALA A 38 6.72 -20.02 1.29
CA ALA A 38 7.58 -20.41 0.20
C ALA A 38 7.11 -19.88 -1.16
N LEU A 39 5.81 -20.02 -1.47
CA LEU A 39 5.24 -19.58 -2.75
C LEU A 39 5.23 -18.05 -2.90
N PHE A 40 5.05 -17.33 -1.80
CA PHE A 40 4.94 -15.87 -1.78
C PHE A 40 6.12 -15.19 -1.08
N ALA A 41 7.31 -15.82 -1.12
CA ALA A 41 8.49 -15.36 -0.38
C ALA A 41 8.89 -13.92 -0.73
N GLY A 42 8.66 -13.48 -1.98
CA GLY A 42 8.90 -12.09 -2.39
C GLY A 42 8.04 -11.09 -1.62
N ASP A 43 6.73 -11.33 -1.51
CA ASP A 43 5.81 -10.46 -0.78
C ASP A 43 6.16 -10.39 0.71
N TRP A 44 6.51 -11.54 1.31
CA TRP A 44 6.94 -11.61 2.71
C TRP A 44 8.26 -10.88 2.95
N ARG A 45 9.21 -10.99 2.03
CA ARG A 45 10.48 -10.25 2.08
C ARG A 45 10.22 -8.75 2.00
N ASP A 46 9.38 -8.31 1.07
CA ASP A 46 9.11 -6.89 0.88
C ASP A 46 8.40 -6.29 2.09
N MET A 47 7.46 -7.02 2.71
CA MET A 47 6.88 -6.66 4.01
C MET A 47 7.94 -6.61 5.11
N ALA A 48 8.82 -7.61 5.20
CA ALA A 48 9.87 -7.66 6.22
C ALA A 48 10.86 -6.49 6.10
N LEU A 49 11.23 -6.09 4.88
CA LEU A 49 12.05 -4.90 4.64
C LEU A 49 11.32 -3.64 5.08
N GLN A 50 10.02 -3.51 4.77
CA GLN A 50 9.23 -2.36 5.25
C GLN A 50 9.16 -2.31 6.78
N TRP A 51 9.02 -3.45 7.46
CA TRP A 51 9.03 -3.50 8.92
C TRP A 51 10.38 -3.13 9.54
N TRP A 52 11.48 -3.28 8.82
CA TRP A 52 12.83 -3.04 9.34
C TRP A 52 13.36 -1.65 8.98
N ASP A 53 13.14 -1.22 7.75
CA ASP A 53 13.74 -0.01 7.17
C ASP A 53 12.84 1.22 7.35
N SER A 54 11.53 1.04 7.50
CA SER A 54 10.58 2.16 7.65
C SER A 54 10.16 2.34 9.10
N SER A 55 10.54 3.48 9.68
CA SER A 55 10.11 3.88 11.02
C SER A 55 8.58 3.94 11.21
N THR A 56 7.81 3.95 10.11
CA THR A 56 6.36 3.85 10.10
C THR A 56 5.86 2.48 10.56
N TYR A 57 6.56 1.41 10.15
CA TYR A 57 6.08 0.04 10.29
C TYR A 57 6.87 -0.80 11.30
N ASN A 58 7.90 -0.25 11.96
CA ASN A 58 8.71 -0.96 12.98
C ASN A 58 7.90 -1.67 14.07
N HIS A 59 6.73 -1.14 14.44
CA HIS A 59 5.85 -1.76 15.43
C HIS A 59 5.37 -3.17 14.99
N ALA A 60 5.33 -3.45 13.69
CA ALA A 60 4.93 -4.74 13.14
C ALA A 60 5.86 -5.89 13.53
N LEU A 61 7.13 -5.61 13.84
CA LEU A 61 8.10 -6.61 14.33
C LEU A 61 7.65 -7.27 15.64
N LEU A 62 6.87 -6.56 16.47
CA LEU A 62 6.34 -7.10 17.73
C LEU A 62 5.05 -7.92 17.54
N ILE A 63 4.37 -7.78 16.41
CA ILE A 63 3.06 -8.40 16.19
C ILE A 63 3.14 -9.94 16.22
N PRO A 64 4.11 -10.63 15.60
CA PRO A 64 4.22 -12.08 15.72
C PRO A 64 4.33 -12.58 17.17
N LEU A 65 5.05 -11.85 18.03
CA LEU A 65 5.17 -12.17 19.46
C LEU A 65 3.82 -11.97 20.17
N ILE A 66 3.14 -10.86 19.88
CA ILE A 66 1.80 -10.57 20.42
C ILE A 66 0.80 -11.62 19.96
N LEU A 67 0.85 -12.07 18.71
CA LEU A 67 -0.02 -13.13 18.18
C LEU A 67 0.21 -14.46 18.92
N GLY A 68 1.47 -14.85 19.13
CA GLY A 68 1.81 -16.03 19.93
C GLY A 68 1.26 -15.93 21.35
N TRP A 69 1.42 -14.77 21.98
CA TRP A 69 0.87 -14.48 23.30
C TRP A 69 -0.68 -14.51 23.33
N LEU A 70 -1.35 -13.92 22.34
CA LEU A 70 -2.81 -13.92 22.22
C LEU A 70 -3.38 -15.33 22.04
N VAL A 71 -2.68 -16.19 21.29
CA VAL A 71 -3.04 -17.61 21.15
C VAL A 71 -2.78 -18.36 22.46
N TRP A 72 -1.66 -18.07 23.13
CA TRP A 72 -1.32 -18.65 24.43
C TRP A 72 -2.39 -18.35 25.49
N LEU A 73 -2.88 -17.11 25.58
CA LEU A 73 -3.99 -16.75 26.49
C LEU A 73 -5.31 -17.49 26.22
N ARG A 74 -5.42 -18.21 25.10
CA ARG A 74 -6.61 -18.95 24.68
C ARG A 74 -6.43 -20.46 24.75
N THR A 75 -5.25 -20.98 25.12
CA THR A 75 -4.95 -22.42 25.06
C THR A 75 -5.94 -23.26 25.84
N ASP A 76 -6.30 -22.85 27.04
CA ASP A 76 -7.17 -23.64 27.93
C ASP A 76 -8.60 -23.77 27.37
N GLY A 77 -9.07 -22.75 26.65
CA GLY A 77 -10.33 -22.81 25.92
C GLY A 77 -10.20 -23.59 24.60
N LEU A 78 -9.09 -23.42 23.87
CA LEU A 78 -8.86 -24.10 22.60
C LEU A 78 -8.73 -25.62 22.76
N GLN A 79 -8.06 -26.10 23.81
CA GLN A 79 -7.90 -27.53 24.09
C GLN A 79 -9.24 -28.25 24.31
N ARG A 80 -10.29 -27.52 24.71
CA ARG A 80 -11.66 -28.04 24.85
C ARG A 80 -12.43 -28.10 23.53
N LEU A 81 -11.91 -27.52 22.47
CA LEU A 81 -12.49 -27.57 21.13
C LEU A 81 -11.81 -28.64 20.29
N VAL A 82 -12.57 -29.23 19.35
CA VAL A 82 -12.05 -30.21 18.39
C VAL A 82 -11.92 -29.53 17.02
N PRO A 83 -10.71 -29.42 16.45
CA PRO A 83 -10.51 -28.91 15.10
C PRO A 83 -11.23 -29.80 14.08
N THR A 84 -11.85 -29.18 13.09
CA THR A 84 -12.50 -29.90 11.98
C THR A 84 -12.29 -29.12 10.70
N ALA A 85 -11.65 -29.74 9.69
CA ALA A 85 -11.47 -29.07 8.42
C ALA A 85 -12.83 -28.75 7.76
N TRP A 86 -12.93 -27.58 7.13
CA TRP A 86 -14.17 -26.92 6.71
C TRP A 86 -14.00 -26.33 5.32
N TRP A 87 -14.62 -26.96 4.31
CA TRP A 87 -14.41 -26.59 2.91
C TRP A 87 -14.81 -25.13 2.57
N PRO A 88 -15.83 -24.50 3.19
CA PRO A 88 -16.14 -23.11 2.89
C PRO A 88 -15.01 -22.13 3.25
N GLY A 89 -14.07 -22.53 4.12
CA GLY A 89 -12.84 -21.77 4.37
C GLY A 89 -11.96 -21.58 3.12
N LEU A 90 -12.14 -22.41 2.09
CA LEU A 90 -11.47 -22.26 0.80
C LEU A 90 -11.96 -21.04 0.03
N LEU A 91 -13.17 -20.55 0.29
CA LEU A 91 -13.71 -19.37 -0.39
C LEU A 91 -12.91 -18.10 -0.07
N PRO A 92 -12.66 -17.72 1.20
CA PRO A 92 -11.77 -16.60 1.50
C PRO A 92 -10.33 -16.87 1.09
N PHE A 93 -9.86 -18.13 1.07
CA PHE A 93 -8.52 -18.46 0.58
C PHE A 93 -8.38 -18.22 -0.93
N ALA A 94 -9.33 -18.72 -1.73
CA ALA A 94 -9.38 -18.47 -3.17
C ALA A 94 -9.57 -16.98 -3.48
N GLY A 95 -10.42 -16.29 -2.71
CA GLY A 95 -10.56 -14.84 -2.78
C GLY A 95 -9.26 -14.09 -2.51
N ALA A 96 -8.47 -14.54 -1.52
CA ALA A 96 -7.14 -13.99 -1.26
C ALA A 96 -6.16 -14.29 -2.39
N CYS A 97 -6.10 -15.51 -2.93
CA CYS A 97 -5.25 -15.82 -4.09
C CYS A 97 -5.64 -15.00 -5.33
N PHE A 98 -6.93 -14.79 -5.56
CA PHE A 98 -7.42 -13.91 -6.62
C PHE A 98 -7.03 -12.45 -6.38
N LEU A 99 -7.21 -11.93 -5.15
CA LEU A 99 -6.79 -10.58 -4.78
C LEU A 99 -5.29 -10.39 -4.96
N TRP A 100 -4.48 -11.37 -4.56
CA TRP A 100 -3.03 -11.36 -4.78
C TRP A 100 -2.71 -11.24 -6.28
N MET A 101 -3.35 -12.05 -7.12
CA MET A 101 -3.16 -12.00 -8.57
C MET A 101 -3.57 -10.65 -9.17
N LEU A 102 -4.67 -10.04 -8.71
CA LEU A 102 -5.05 -8.69 -9.12
C LEU A 102 -4.04 -7.63 -8.66
N GLY A 103 -3.50 -7.77 -7.44
CA GLY A 103 -2.44 -6.92 -6.92
C GLY A 103 -1.17 -7.02 -7.76
N ASP A 104 -0.77 -8.24 -8.14
CA ASP A 104 0.35 -8.52 -9.04
C ASP A 104 0.13 -7.90 -10.44
N PHE A 105 -1.07 -8.01 -10.99
CA PHE A 105 -1.39 -7.42 -12.30
C PHE A 105 -1.41 -5.90 -12.33
N SER A 106 -1.74 -5.28 -11.18
CA SER A 106 -1.87 -3.83 -11.05
C SER A 106 -0.64 -3.13 -10.49
N GLY A 107 0.38 -3.89 -10.05
CA GLY A 107 1.53 -3.35 -9.31
C GLY A 107 1.14 -2.77 -7.95
N PHE A 108 0.05 -3.27 -7.35
CA PHE A 108 -0.46 -2.75 -6.07
C PHE A 108 -0.02 -3.64 -4.91
N SER A 109 1.12 -3.29 -4.31
CA SER A 109 1.77 -4.07 -3.25
C SER A 109 0.86 -4.28 -2.04
N LEU A 110 0.10 -3.26 -1.61
CA LEU A 110 -0.80 -3.38 -0.46
C LEU A 110 -1.82 -4.52 -0.64
N ALA A 111 -2.36 -4.70 -1.85
CA ALA A 111 -3.28 -5.81 -2.12
C ALA A 111 -2.59 -7.19 -2.07
N ARG A 112 -1.36 -7.30 -2.59
CA ARG A 112 -0.56 -8.53 -2.51
C ARG A 112 -0.24 -8.90 -1.07
N GLN A 113 0.19 -7.93 -0.28
CA GLN A 113 0.56 -8.08 1.13
C GLN A 113 -0.64 -8.44 2.01
N LEU A 114 -1.77 -7.76 1.80
CA LEU A 114 -3.03 -8.12 2.47
C LEU A 114 -3.44 -9.55 2.12
N ALA A 115 -3.36 -9.92 0.84
CA ALA A 115 -3.76 -11.23 0.39
C ALA A 115 -2.96 -12.36 1.05
N VAL A 116 -1.62 -12.26 1.14
CA VAL A 116 -0.80 -13.32 1.77
C VAL A 116 -1.10 -13.48 3.26
N VAL A 117 -1.41 -12.39 3.98
CA VAL A 117 -1.87 -12.46 5.38
C VAL A 117 -3.25 -13.13 5.48
N VAL A 118 -4.18 -12.77 4.60
CA VAL A 118 -5.51 -13.39 4.56
C VAL A 118 -5.44 -14.88 4.15
N MET A 119 -4.47 -15.28 3.33
CA MET A 119 -4.23 -16.70 3.03
C MET A 119 -3.86 -17.49 4.29
N LEU A 120 -3.01 -16.94 5.17
CA LEU A 120 -2.71 -17.57 6.46
C LEU A 120 -3.97 -17.68 7.33
N GLN A 121 -4.76 -16.61 7.42
CA GLN A 121 -6.01 -16.62 8.21
C GLN A 121 -7.04 -17.63 7.66
N ALA A 122 -7.24 -17.65 6.35
CA ALA A 122 -8.18 -18.54 5.69
C ALA A 122 -7.73 -20.00 5.74
N SER A 123 -6.42 -20.28 5.73
CA SER A 123 -5.89 -21.64 5.93
C SER A 123 -6.19 -22.16 7.34
N VAL A 124 -6.10 -21.31 8.38
CA VAL A 124 -6.50 -21.66 9.75
C VAL A 124 -8.00 -21.99 9.79
N LEU A 125 -8.84 -21.15 9.19
CA LEU A 125 -10.29 -21.38 9.14
C LEU A 125 -10.65 -22.66 8.36
N THR A 126 -9.94 -22.94 7.27
CA THR A 126 -10.14 -24.12 6.42
C THR A 126 -9.73 -25.41 7.12
N LEU A 127 -8.61 -25.40 7.86
CA LEU A 127 -8.04 -26.61 8.45
C LEU A 127 -8.54 -26.87 9.87
N LEU A 128 -8.86 -25.83 10.64
CA LEU A 128 -9.31 -25.95 12.03
C LEU A 128 -10.83 -25.75 12.19
N GLY A 129 -11.49 -25.15 11.22
CA GLY A 129 -12.95 -25.03 11.16
C GLY A 129 -13.54 -23.83 11.90
N PRO A 130 -14.88 -23.67 11.85
CA PRO A 130 -15.55 -22.46 12.30
C PRO A 130 -15.49 -22.24 13.82
N ARG A 131 -15.52 -23.32 14.64
CA ARG A 131 -15.44 -23.21 16.11
C ARG A 131 -14.09 -22.64 16.56
N VAL A 132 -13.00 -23.22 16.05
CA VAL A 132 -11.64 -22.74 16.32
C VAL A 132 -11.43 -21.36 15.69
N GLY A 133 -11.96 -21.13 14.49
CA GLY A 133 -11.93 -19.82 13.82
C GLY A 133 -12.56 -18.71 14.68
N VAL A 134 -13.71 -18.96 15.31
CA VAL A 134 -14.34 -18.00 16.24
C VAL A 134 -13.50 -17.81 17.51
N ALA A 135 -12.98 -18.89 18.08
CA ALA A 135 -12.08 -18.81 19.24
C ALA A 135 -10.81 -17.99 18.95
N LEU A 136 -10.30 -18.06 17.72
CA LEU A 136 -9.14 -17.33 17.23
C LEU A 136 -9.50 -16.04 16.48
N ALA A 137 -10.76 -15.60 16.48
CA ALA A 137 -11.19 -14.47 15.64
C ALA A 137 -10.38 -13.20 15.88
N PHE A 138 -10.07 -12.88 17.14
CA PHE A 138 -9.24 -11.72 17.45
C PHE A 138 -7.76 -11.90 17.07
N PRO A 139 -7.05 -12.99 17.45
CA PRO A 139 -5.72 -13.26 16.91
C PRO A 139 -5.65 -13.17 15.38
N LEU A 140 -6.61 -13.77 14.67
CA LEU A 140 -6.68 -13.72 13.21
C LEU A 140 -6.87 -12.29 12.71
N PHE A 141 -7.81 -11.53 13.28
CA PHE A 141 -7.98 -10.11 12.98
C PHE A 141 -6.69 -9.31 13.24
N TYR A 142 -6.00 -9.58 14.35
CA TYR A 142 -4.78 -8.86 14.74
C TYR A 142 -3.62 -9.10 13.75
N MET A 143 -3.63 -10.22 13.02
CA MET A 143 -2.67 -10.45 11.93
C MET A 143 -2.75 -9.40 10.83
N LEU A 144 -3.90 -8.71 10.66
CA LEU A 144 -4.02 -7.64 9.65
C LEU A 144 -3.07 -6.48 9.90
N PHE A 145 -2.65 -6.25 11.16
CA PHE A 145 -1.64 -5.24 11.48
C PHE A 145 -0.22 -5.62 11.02
N LEU A 146 0.02 -6.85 10.53
CA LEU A 146 1.25 -7.20 9.82
C LEU A 146 1.34 -6.51 8.45
N VAL A 147 0.19 -6.17 7.86
CA VAL A 147 0.13 -5.52 6.55
C VAL A 147 0.56 -4.05 6.73
N PRO A 148 1.64 -3.62 6.07
CA PRO A 148 2.11 -2.24 6.14
C PRO A 148 1.17 -1.34 5.31
N ALA A 149 0.13 -0.84 5.98
CA ALA A 149 -0.91 0.01 5.39
C ALA A 149 -0.99 1.34 6.13
N GLY A 150 -1.37 2.40 5.42
CA GLY A 150 -1.67 3.71 6.01
C GLY A 150 -0.92 4.89 5.38
N ASP A 151 0.02 4.66 4.46
CA ASP A 151 0.69 5.72 3.72
C ASP A 151 -0.32 6.59 2.92
N GLU A 152 -1.46 6.02 2.52
CA GLU A 152 -2.54 6.73 1.87
C GLU A 152 -3.16 7.84 2.74
N MET A 153 -3.01 7.73 4.06
CA MET A 153 -3.50 8.72 5.02
C MET A 153 -2.57 9.93 5.17
N ILE A 154 -1.34 9.85 4.68
CA ILE A 154 -0.30 10.88 4.85
C ILE A 154 -0.79 12.26 4.39
N PRO A 155 -1.32 12.45 3.17
CA PRO A 155 -1.75 13.79 2.71
C PRO A 155 -2.85 14.38 3.57
N THR A 156 -3.78 13.53 4.02
CA THR A 156 -4.87 13.96 4.91
C THR A 156 -4.34 14.35 6.28
N LEU A 157 -3.44 13.56 6.86
CA LEU A 157 -2.85 13.82 8.16
C LEU A 157 -1.89 15.02 8.15
N GLN A 158 -1.17 15.28 7.06
CA GLN A 158 -0.40 16.51 6.87
C GLN A 158 -1.32 17.73 6.91
N THR A 159 -2.43 17.68 6.18
CA THR A 159 -3.43 18.77 6.15
C THR A 159 -4.03 19.01 7.53
N VAL A 160 -4.40 17.94 8.25
CA VAL A 160 -4.93 18.04 9.62
C VAL A 160 -3.88 18.63 10.56
N THR A 161 -2.65 18.15 10.49
CA THR A 161 -1.53 18.65 11.30
C THR A 161 -1.30 20.14 11.05
N ALA A 162 -1.22 20.56 9.79
CA ALA A 162 -1.02 21.95 9.41
C ALA A 162 -2.16 22.86 9.93
N LYS A 163 -3.41 22.41 9.84
CA LYS A 163 -4.57 23.13 10.39
C LYS A 163 -4.51 23.28 11.91
N ILE A 164 -4.15 22.21 12.64
CA ILE A 164 -3.97 22.27 14.09
C ILE A 164 -2.83 23.23 14.44
N THR A 165 -1.71 23.17 13.72
CA THR A 165 -0.58 24.07 13.92
C THR A 165 -0.98 25.52 13.72
N MET A 166 -1.71 25.84 12.65
CA MET A 166 -2.22 27.19 12.38
C MET A 166 -3.17 27.69 13.47
N LEU A 167 -4.07 26.83 13.93
CA LEU A 167 -4.97 27.17 15.05
C LEU A 167 -4.17 27.53 16.30
N LEU A 168 -3.20 26.70 16.69
CA LEU A 168 -2.38 26.95 17.87
C LEU A 168 -1.46 28.18 17.73
N LEU A 169 -0.94 28.47 16.53
CA LEU A 169 -0.19 29.69 16.25
C LEU A 169 -1.05 30.95 16.39
N SER A 170 -2.30 30.89 15.88
CA SER A 170 -3.25 32.01 16.01
C SER A 170 -3.60 32.30 17.47
N VAL A 171 -3.80 31.25 18.28
CA VAL A 171 -4.02 31.37 19.73
C VAL A 171 -2.79 31.93 20.45
N ALA A 172 -1.58 31.60 19.98
CA ALA A 172 -0.33 32.14 20.50
C ALA A 172 -0.01 33.58 20.02
N GLY A 173 -0.86 34.17 19.16
CA GLY A 173 -0.73 35.56 18.69
C GLY A 173 0.32 35.79 17.58
N GLY A 174 0.82 34.74 16.93
CA GLY A 174 1.81 34.85 15.86
C GLY A 174 1.16 35.02 14.47
N PRO A 175 1.61 35.95 13.62
CA PRO A 175 1.14 36.03 12.24
C PRO A 175 1.66 34.82 11.47
N ALA A 176 0.76 34.00 10.92
CA ALA A 176 1.14 32.90 10.05
C ALA A 176 0.14 32.78 8.89
N THR A 177 0.61 32.30 7.75
CA THR A 177 -0.23 31.95 6.60
C THR A 177 0.05 30.52 6.17
N ILE A 178 -0.95 29.87 5.59
CA ILE A 178 -0.86 28.49 5.10
C ILE A 178 -1.23 28.44 3.63
N ASP A 179 -0.41 27.74 2.84
CA ASP A 179 -0.70 27.39 1.45
C ASP A 179 -0.44 25.89 1.26
N GLY A 180 -1.50 25.11 1.09
CA GLY A 180 -1.42 23.64 1.13
C GLY A 180 -0.87 23.12 2.46
N VAL A 181 0.33 22.54 2.42
CA VAL A 181 1.08 22.01 3.59
C VAL A 181 2.22 22.93 4.03
N PHE A 182 2.37 24.09 3.38
CA PHE A 182 3.42 25.06 3.68
C PHE A 182 2.89 26.15 4.61
N ILE A 183 3.65 26.43 5.68
CA ILE A 183 3.34 27.42 6.70
C ILE A 183 4.41 28.51 6.64
N THR A 184 3.98 29.75 6.42
CA THR A 184 4.85 30.93 6.50
C THR A 184 4.64 31.63 7.83
N ALA A 185 5.70 31.82 8.60
CA ALA A 185 5.68 32.52 9.89
C ALA A 185 6.92 33.43 10.02
N PRO A 186 6.98 34.38 10.99
CA PRO A 186 8.14 35.25 11.20
C PRO A 186 9.48 34.51 11.33
N GLY A 187 9.45 33.25 11.76
CA GLY A 187 10.61 32.37 11.90
C GLY A 187 11.11 31.71 10.61
N GLY A 188 10.40 31.86 9.50
CA GLY A 188 10.75 31.25 8.21
C GLY A 188 9.61 30.50 7.54
N TYR A 189 9.99 29.71 6.53
CA TYR A 189 9.10 28.89 5.72
C TYR A 189 9.20 27.43 6.18
N PHE A 190 8.08 26.83 6.55
CA PHE A 190 8.00 25.49 7.10
C PHE A 190 7.11 24.61 6.22
N GLU A 191 7.61 23.45 5.82
CA GLU A 191 6.81 22.42 5.18
C GLU A 191 6.42 21.36 6.20
N VAL A 192 5.14 20.98 6.26
CA VAL A 192 4.74 19.76 6.97
C VAL A 192 5.11 18.57 6.11
N ALA A 193 6.38 18.17 6.14
CA ALA A 193 6.90 17.04 5.40
C ALA A 193 6.16 15.74 5.73
N GLU A 194 6.24 14.74 4.85
CA GLU A 194 5.60 13.44 5.02
C GLU A 194 5.94 12.76 6.36
N ALA A 195 7.20 12.88 6.80
CA ALA A 195 7.68 12.38 8.08
C ALA A 195 6.99 13.03 9.30
N CYS A 196 6.42 14.23 9.14
CA CYS A 196 5.73 15.00 10.18
C CYS A 196 4.21 14.78 10.19
N SER A 197 3.66 14.01 9.24
CA SER A 197 2.23 13.67 9.17
C SER A 197 1.70 13.01 10.44
N GLY A 198 2.55 12.32 11.20
CA GLY A 198 2.16 11.56 12.39
C GLY A 198 1.59 10.17 12.09
N VAL A 199 1.57 9.76 10.83
CA VAL A 199 1.00 8.48 10.38
C VAL A 199 1.59 7.27 11.14
N LYS A 200 2.90 7.26 11.36
CA LYS A 200 3.61 6.18 12.07
C LYS A 200 3.09 5.95 13.48
N PHE A 201 2.77 7.03 14.18
CA PHE A 201 2.26 6.98 15.54
C PHE A 201 0.80 6.56 15.56
N LEU A 202 0.01 7.01 14.57
CA LEU A 202 -1.39 6.65 14.44
C LEU A 202 -1.57 5.14 14.17
N ILE A 203 -0.82 4.58 13.22
CA ILE A 203 -0.91 3.14 12.88
C ILE A 203 -0.49 2.29 14.08
N ALA A 204 0.62 2.63 14.73
CA ALA A 204 1.07 1.92 15.94
C ALA A 204 0.03 2.01 17.08
N MET A 205 -0.60 3.18 17.27
CA MET A 205 -1.65 3.35 18.28
C MET A 205 -2.96 2.64 17.91
N ALA A 206 -3.25 2.44 16.62
CA ALA A 206 -4.38 1.63 16.20
C ALA A 206 -4.16 0.16 16.58
N ALA A 207 -2.97 -0.39 16.32
CA ALA A 207 -2.60 -1.75 16.71
C ALA A 207 -2.60 -1.93 18.24
N TYR A 208 -2.04 -0.96 18.97
CA TYR A 208 -2.06 -0.94 20.43
C TYR A 208 -3.49 -0.82 20.98
N GLY A 209 -4.28 0.10 20.43
CA GLY A 209 -5.67 0.34 20.79
C GLY A 209 -6.53 -0.92 20.64
N ALA A 210 -6.38 -1.61 19.52
CA ALA A 210 -7.07 -2.88 19.26
C ALA A 210 -6.66 -3.97 20.26
N LEU A 211 -5.37 -4.07 20.59
CA LEU A 211 -4.86 -5.02 21.58
C LEU A 211 -5.46 -4.79 22.96
N VAL A 212 -5.36 -3.56 23.46
CA VAL A 212 -5.90 -3.19 24.78
C VAL A 212 -7.42 -3.31 24.81
N ALA A 213 -8.12 -2.92 23.74
CA ALA A 213 -9.56 -3.09 23.61
C ALA A 213 -9.98 -4.58 23.76
N ASN A 214 -9.22 -5.52 23.21
CA ASN A 214 -9.53 -6.94 23.34
C ASN A 214 -9.20 -7.52 24.72
N VAL A 215 -8.02 -7.17 25.25
CA VAL A 215 -7.48 -7.76 26.46
C VAL A 215 -8.11 -7.15 27.70
N CYS A 216 -8.31 -5.84 27.76
CA CYS A 216 -8.72 -5.15 28.99
C CYS A 216 -10.23 -4.88 29.08
N PHE A 217 -10.98 -5.04 27.98
CA PHE A 217 -12.40 -4.69 27.92
C PHE A 217 -13.30 -5.82 27.43
N ARG A 218 -14.47 -6.00 28.06
CA ARG A 218 -15.60 -6.84 27.61
C ARG A 218 -16.68 -6.00 26.92
N SER A 219 -16.97 -4.82 27.43
CA SER A 219 -17.98 -3.90 26.91
C SER A 219 -17.60 -3.29 25.55
N TRP A 220 -18.44 -3.50 24.52
CA TRP A 220 -18.27 -2.89 23.20
C TRP A 220 -18.24 -1.36 23.22
N PRO A 221 -19.13 -0.66 23.94
CA PRO A 221 -19.01 0.79 24.10
C PRO A 221 -17.66 1.24 24.65
N ARG A 222 -17.12 0.55 25.66
CA ARG A 222 -15.81 0.88 26.24
C ARG A 222 -14.67 0.60 25.25
N ARG A 223 -14.74 -0.51 24.50
CA ARG A 223 -13.81 -0.82 23.41
C ARG A 223 -13.78 0.27 22.34
N VAL A 224 -14.95 0.70 21.89
CA VAL A 224 -15.08 1.75 20.87
C VAL A 224 -14.57 3.09 21.41
N ALA A 225 -14.91 3.44 22.65
CA ALA A 225 -14.41 4.67 23.29
C ALA A 225 -12.88 4.67 23.45
N PHE A 226 -12.30 3.55 23.91
CA PHE A 226 -10.85 3.42 24.02
C PHE A 226 -10.16 3.48 22.66
N MET A 227 -10.72 2.80 21.65
CA MET A 227 -10.20 2.86 20.28
C MET A 227 -10.27 4.28 19.71
N ALA A 228 -11.38 4.99 19.93
CA ALA A 228 -11.52 6.39 19.52
C ALA A 228 -10.45 7.28 20.19
N MET A 229 -10.21 7.09 21.49
CA MET A 229 -9.13 7.79 22.21
C MET A 229 -7.75 7.44 21.64
N ALA A 230 -7.48 6.17 21.36
CA ALA A 230 -6.22 5.71 20.79
C ALA A 230 -5.96 6.27 19.38
N LEU A 231 -7.01 6.64 18.62
CA LEU A 231 -6.86 7.27 17.30
C LEU A 231 -6.79 8.80 17.37
N VAL A 232 -7.63 9.44 18.20
CA VAL A 232 -7.75 10.89 18.26
C VAL A 232 -6.58 11.53 19.01
N VAL A 233 -6.18 10.98 20.15
CA VAL A 233 -5.15 11.59 21.00
C VAL A 233 -3.80 11.71 20.27
N PRO A 234 -3.30 10.69 19.53
CA PRO A 234 -2.05 10.82 18.78
C PRO A 234 -2.10 11.87 17.68
N ILE A 235 -3.24 12.07 17.02
CA ILE A 235 -3.42 13.11 15.99
C ILE A 235 -3.28 14.50 16.62
N LEU A 236 -3.99 14.73 17.74
CA LEU A 236 -3.91 16.00 18.47
C LEU A 236 -2.49 16.23 19.03
N ALA A 237 -1.89 15.21 19.62
CA ALA A 237 -0.53 15.26 20.14
C ALA A 237 0.48 15.57 19.02
N ASN A 238 0.32 14.98 17.82
CA ASN A 238 1.15 15.29 16.66
C ASN A 238 1.02 16.75 16.22
N GLY A 239 -0.21 17.30 16.20
CA GLY A 239 -0.44 18.71 15.90
C GLY A 239 0.22 19.66 16.92
N VAL A 240 0.14 19.34 18.21
CA VAL A 240 0.86 20.08 19.27
C VAL A 240 2.37 19.99 19.09
N ARG A 241 2.90 18.82 18.72
CA ARG A 241 4.33 18.65 18.43
C ARG A 241 4.77 19.53 17.26
N ALA A 242 4.08 19.45 16.14
CA ALA A 242 4.38 20.24 14.94
C ALA A 242 4.31 21.76 15.22
N TRP A 243 3.29 22.19 15.98
CA TRP A 243 3.22 23.57 16.46
C TRP A 243 4.42 23.97 17.32
N GLY A 244 4.82 23.13 18.27
CA GLY A 244 5.98 23.36 19.12
C GLY A 244 7.25 23.58 18.33
N THR A 245 7.49 22.76 17.29
CA THR A 245 8.65 22.91 16.39
C THR A 245 8.64 24.27 15.70
N VAL A 246 7.53 24.69 15.09
CA VAL A 246 7.42 25.98 14.39
C VAL A 246 7.59 27.16 15.36
N PHE A 247 6.97 27.07 16.55
CA PHE A 247 7.06 28.11 17.56
C PHE A 247 8.48 28.28 18.12
N ILE A 248 9.20 27.19 18.37
CA ILE A 248 10.59 27.21 18.86
C ILE A 248 11.53 27.71 17.75
N ALA A 249 11.35 27.24 16.51
CA ALA A 249 12.16 27.68 15.39
C ALA A 249 12.10 29.20 15.17
N GLY A 250 10.93 29.81 15.37
CA GLY A 250 10.77 31.27 15.30
C GLY A 250 11.46 32.06 16.41
N LYS A 251 11.88 31.42 17.51
CA LYS A 251 12.57 32.08 18.63
C LYS A 251 14.07 31.76 18.71
N VAL A 252 14.47 30.56 18.33
CA VAL A 252 15.83 30.02 18.57
C VAL A 252 16.58 29.68 17.28
N GLY A 253 15.90 29.73 16.13
CA GLY A 253 16.47 29.46 14.81
C GLY A 253 16.26 28.01 14.33
N ILE A 254 16.27 27.85 13.00
CA ILE A 254 15.86 26.62 12.29
C ILE A 254 16.81 25.43 12.56
N GLY A 255 18.12 25.68 12.71
CA GLY A 255 19.13 24.64 12.91
C GLY A 255 19.01 23.87 14.24
N PHE A 256 18.63 24.55 15.33
CA PHE A 256 18.39 23.91 16.63
C PHE A 256 17.08 23.11 16.62
N ALA A 257 16.03 23.63 15.96
CA ALA A 257 14.73 22.98 15.85
C ALA A 257 14.80 21.65 15.07
N ALA A 258 15.55 21.60 13.96
CA ALA A 258 15.70 20.39 13.16
C ALA A 258 16.50 19.27 13.87
N GLY A 259 17.55 19.61 14.62
CA GLY A 259 18.36 18.63 15.36
C GLY A 259 17.67 18.06 16.62
N PHE A 260 16.79 18.85 17.24
CA PHE A 260 16.04 18.48 18.44
C PHE A 260 14.84 17.55 18.16
N ASP A 261 14.22 17.69 16.98
CA ASP A 261 13.02 16.94 16.57
C ASP A 261 13.30 15.44 16.32
N HIS A 262 14.50 15.07 15.89
CA HIS A 262 14.79 13.70 15.44
C HIS A 262 15.12 12.68 16.56
N VAL A 263 15.62 13.11 17.72
CA VAL A 263 16.09 12.17 18.78
C VAL A 263 15.25 12.24 20.06
N PHE A 264 14.81 13.43 20.49
CA PHE A 264 14.13 13.60 21.78
C PHE A 264 12.58 13.61 21.69
N TYR A 265 12.00 13.96 20.54
CA TYR A 265 10.55 14.17 20.37
C TYR A 265 9.81 13.09 19.57
N GLY A 266 10.51 12.09 19.02
CA GLY A 266 9.88 10.97 18.32
C GLY A 266 9.33 9.92 19.29
N TRP A 267 10.21 9.03 19.78
CA TRP A 267 9.79 7.87 20.57
C TRP A 267 9.34 8.24 21.99
N VAL A 268 9.97 9.23 22.65
CA VAL A 268 9.68 9.55 24.06
C VAL A 268 8.30 10.18 24.15
N PHE A 269 8.06 11.17 23.30
CA PHE A 269 6.75 11.82 23.17
C PHE A 269 5.65 10.79 22.92
N PHE A 270 5.90 9.87 21.98
CA PHE A 270 4.95 8.80 21.70
C PHE A 270 4.71 7.87 22.89
N ALA A 271 5.76 7.45 23.59
CA ALA A 271 5.64 6.62 24.79
C ALA A 271 4.83 7.34 25.89
N ILE A 272 5.02 8.65 26.07
CA ILE A 272 4.22 9.47 26.99
C ILE A 272 2.75 9.48 26.56
N VAL A 273 2.47 9.75 25.28
CA VAL A 273 1.09 9.74 24.75
C VAL A 273 0.43 8.38 24.97
N MET A 274 1.13 7.28 24.68
CA MET A 274 0.65 5.92 24.90
C MET A 274 0.36 5.65 26.39
N ALA A 275 1.25 6.10 27.29
CA ALA A 275 1.07 5.99 28.73
C ALA A 275 -0.12 6.82 29.24
N LEU A 276 -0.35 8.02 28.70
CA LEU A 276 -1.49 8.86 29.05
C LEU A 276 -2.83 8.23 28.60
N VAL A 277 -2.88 7.70 27.38
CA VAL A 277 -4.05 6.98 26.86
C VAL A 277 -4.34 5.74 27.71
N MET A 278 -3.30 4.98 28.09
CA MET A 278 -3.41 3.84 28.99
C MET A 278 -3.92 4.25 30.38
N ALA A 279 -3.33 5.26 30.99
CA ALA A 279 -3.73 5.76 32.31
C ALA A 279 -5.18 6.27 32.32
N ALA A 280 -5.60 6.98 31.26
CA ALA A 280 -6.98 7.43 31.10
C ALA A 280 -7.97 6.25 30.97
N GLY A 281 -7.56 5.18 30.27
CA GLY A 281 -8.36 3.97 30.07
C GLY A 281 -8.42 3.04 31.27
N TRP A 282 -7.38 3.00 32.11
CA TRP A 282 -7.21 2.03 33.19
C TRP A 282 -8.45 1.95 34.09
N LYS A 283 -8.96 3.09 34.56
CA LYS A 283 -10.14 3.14 35.45
C LYS A 283 -11.42 2.54 34.86
N PHE A 284 -11.45 2.32 33.55
CA PHE A 284 -12.60 1.77 32.83
C PHE A 284 -12.44 0.29 32.46
N PHE A 285 -11.32 -0.34 32.79
CA PHE A 285 -11.12 -1.78 32.53
C PHE A 285 -12.20 -2.59 33.26
N ASP A 286 -12.84 -3.49 32.52
CA ASP A 286 -13.94 -4.35 33.00
C ASP A 286 -13.67 -5.84 32.77
N ARG A 287 -12.42 -6.19 32.45
CA ARG A 287 -11.96 -7.57 32.38
C ARG A 287 -10.91 -7.83 33.46
N ALA A 288 -11.10 -8.89 34.23
CA ALA A 288 -10.11 -9.34 35.20
C ALA A 288 -8.91 -10.03 34.51
N ILE A 289 -7.79 -10.18 35.22
CA ILE A 289 -6.57 -10.80 34.68
C ILE A 289 -6.78 -12.31 34.42
N ASP A 290 -7.57 -12.96 35.27
CA ASP A 290 -7.91 -14.38 35.26
C ASP A 290 -9.17 -14.71 34.45
N ASP A 291 -9.85 -13.70 33.90
CA ASP A 291 -11.02 -13.91 33.04
C ASP A 291 -10.63 -14.70 31.79
N PRO A 292 -11.32 -15.80 31.45
CA PRO A 292 -11.01 -16.58 30.27
C PRO A 292 -11.15 -15.73 29.00
N MET A 293 -10.19 -15.86 28.08
CA MET A 293 -10.22 -15.07 26.83
C MET A 293 -11.40 -15.41 25.92
N ILE A 294 -11.84 -16.67 25.98
CA ILE A 294 -12.91 -17.26 25.19
C ILE A 294 -13.79 -18.14 26.07
N ASP A 295 -15.09 -18.20 25.74
CA ASP A 295 -16.03 -19.15 26.33
C ASP A 295 -16.13 -20.39 25.43
N ALA A 296 -15.34 -21.41 25.73
CA ALA A 296 -15.28 -22.62 24.92
C ALA A 296 -16.61 -23.41 24.93
N ASP A 297 -17.31 -23.40 26.06
CA ASP A 297 -18.54 -24.16 26.25
C ASP A 297 -19.69 -23.52 25.44
N ALA A 298 -19.78 -22.17 25.45
CA ALA A 298 -20.71 -21.45 24.58
C ALA A 298 -20.40 -21.65 23.07
N ILE A 299 -19.13 -21.67 22.69
CA ILE A 299 -18.71 -21.94 21.30
C ILE A 299 -19.08 -23.37 20.88
N ALA A 300 -18.84 -24.35 21.75
CA ALA A 300 -19.17 -25.76 21.49
C ALA A 300 -20.68 -25.98 21.34
N ALA A 301 -21.47 -25.35 22.23
CA ALA A 301 -22.93 -25.46 22.27
C ALA A 301 -23.66 -24.66 21.17
N SER A 302 -22.99 -23.75 20.46
CA SER A 302 -23.61 -22.90 19.45
C SER A 302 -24.24 -23.71 18.29
N PRO A 303 -25.57 -23.62 18.07
CA PRO A 303 -26.24 -24.32 16.97
C PRO A 303 -25.78 -23.86 15.59
N LEU A 304 -25.49 -22.56 15.44
CA LEU A 304 -25.00 -21.99 14.18
C LEU A 304 -23.63 -22.59 13.81
N LEU A 305 -22.70 -22.62 14.76
CA LEU A 305 -21.37 -23.20 14.52
C LEU A 305 -21.44 -24.71 14.30
N GLY A 306 -22.39 -25.40 14.95
CA GLY A 306 -22.69 -26.81 14.66
C GLY A 306 -23.16 -27.04 13.22
N ARG A 307 -24.07 -26.21 12.70
CA ARG A 307 -24.53 -26.26 11.30
C ARG A 307 -23.41 -25.97 10.32
N LEU A 308 -22.58 -24.95 10.59
CA LEU A 308 -21.42 -24.64 9.74
C LEU A 308 -20.41 -25.79 9.75
N ALA A 309 -20.11 -26.36 10.93
CA ALA A 309 -19.20 -27.49 11.08
C ALA A 309 -19.71 -28.78 10.41
N ALA A 310 -21.00 -28.87 10.05
CA ALA A 310 -21.53 -30.00 9.28
C ALA A 310 -20.95 -30.07 7.85
N LEU A 311 -20.51 -28.93 7.30
CA LEU A 311 -19.80 -28.82 6.02
C LEU A 311 -18.32 -29.24 6.13
N ARG A 312 -18.04 -30.24 6.97
CA ARG A 312 -16.68 -30.73 7.21
C ARG A 312 -16.11 -31.43 5.99
N TRP A 313 -14.79 -31.38 5.85
CA TRP A 313 -14.06 -32.04 4.78
C TRP A 313 -12.87 -32.84 5.33
N PRO A 314 -12.38 -33.89 4.65
CA PRO A 314 -11.16 -34.56 5.07
C PRO A 314 -9.97 -33.61 5.04
N GLU A 315 -9.21 -33.55 6.13
CA GLU A 315 -8.11 -32.60 6.32
C GLU A 315 -7.05 -32.65 5.20
N GLY A 316 -6.73 -33.85 4.71
CA GLY A 316 -5.76 -34.03 3.61
C GLY A 316 -6.27 -33.48 2.28
N ARG A 317 -7.57 -33.59 2.01
CA ARG A 317 -8.19 -32.98 0.83
C ARG A 317 -8.22 -31.46 0.94
N ALA A 318 -8.49 -30.94 2.15
CA ALA A 318 -8.46 -29.51 2.41
C ALA A 318 -7.06 -28.92 2.18
N LEU A 319 -6.00 -29.56 2.70
CA LEU A 319 -4.61 -29.14 2.45
C LEU A 319 -4.25 -29.19 0.96
N GLY A 320 -4.60 -30.28 0.27
CA GLY A 320 -4.39 -30.41 -1.17
C GLY A 320 -5.13 -29.36 -2.00
N ALA A 321 -6.36 -29.00 -1.59
CA ALA A 321 -7.13 -27.95 -2.24
C ALA A 321 -6.52 -26.56 -2.03
N LEU A 322 -6.04 -26.23 -0.82
CA LEU A 322 -5.31 -24.99 -0.57
C LEU A 322 -4.08 -24.88 -1.48
N ALA A 323 -3.28 -25.95 -1.57
CA ALA A 323 -2.10 -25.99 -2.44
C ALA A 323 -2.48 -25.88 -3.92
N GLY A 324 -3.53 -26.58 -4.37
CA GLY A 324 -4.02 -26.54 -5.75
C GLY A 324 -4.54 -25.16 -6.16
N ILE A 325 -5.28 -24.48 -5.27
CA ILE A 325 -5.77 -23.12 -5.50
C ILE A 325 -4.60 -22.14 -5.60
N ALA A 326 -3.64 -22.21 -4.66
CA ALA A 326 -2.46 -21.35 -4.70
C ALA A 326 -1.65 -21.57 -5.99
N ALA A 327 -1.40 -22.83 -6.37
CA ALA A 327 -0.70 -23.18 -7.59
C ALA A 327 -1.43 -22.71 -8.86
N LEU A 328 -2.77 -22.78 -8.88
CA LEU A 328 -3.58 -22.28 -9.99
C LEU A 328 -3.37 -20.78 -10.22
N PHE A 329 -3.53 -19.96 -9.17
CA PHE A 329 -3.42 -18.51 -9.28
C PHE A 329 -1.98 -18.05 -9.53
N VAL A 330 -0.99 -18.65 -8.86
CA VAL A 330 0.43 -18.38 -9.13
C VAL A 330 0.81 -18.78 -10.56
N GLY A 331 0.37 -19.96 -11.01
CA GLY A 331 0.59 -20.43 -12.37
C GLY A 331 -0.07 -19.52 -13.42
N TRP A 332 -1.29 -19.06 -13.15
CA TRP A 332 -1.99 -18.10 -14.01
C TRP A 332 -1.24 -16.76 -14.08
N GLY A 333 -0.84 -16.20 -12.94
CA GLY A 333 -0.08 -14.96 -12.87
C GLY A 333 1.25 -15.07 -13.62
N ALA A 334 1.99 -16.16 -13.41
CA ALA A 334 3.24 -16.42 -14.11
C ALA A 334 3.07 -16.58 -15.62
N MET A 335 1.98 -17.22 -16.08
CA MET A 335 1.65 -17.32 -17.50
C MET A 335 1.31 -15.94 -18.07
N ALA A 336 0.45 -15.19 -17.38
CA ALA A 336 0.00 -13.87 -17.83
C ALA A 336 1.15 -12.85 -17.89
N ASN A 337 2.08 -12.87 -16.93
CA ASN A 337 3.24 -11.97 -16.90
C ASN A 337 4.29 -12.30 -17.97
N ARG A 338 4.25 -13.49 -18.58
CA ARG A 338 5.08 -13.86 -19.73
C ARG A 338 4.46 -13.50 -21.07
N LEU A 339 3.23 -12.97 -21.09
CA LEU A 339 2.58 -12.54 -22.32
C LEU A 339 3.15 -11.20 -22.78
N GLU A 340 4.10 -11.27 -23.70
CA GLU A 340 4.57 -10.12 -24.45
C GLU A 340 3.90 -10.10 -25.83
N ALA A 341 3.44 -8.92 -26.23
CA ALA A 341 3.01 -8.64 -27.58
C ALA A 341 4.23 -8.48 -28.50
N PRO A 342 4.14 -8.91 -29.76
CA PRO A 342 5.18 -8.62 -30.74
C PRO A 342 5.28 -7.09 -30.90
N VAL A 343 6.49 -6.56 -30.75
CA VAL A 343 6.82 -5.15 -31.02
C VAL A 343 7.81 -5.06 -32.18
N PRO A 344 7.79 -3.99 -32.99
CA PRO A 344 8.71 -3.83 -34.12
C PRO A 344 10.16 -3.76 -33.66
N ALA A 345 11.11 -4.25 -34.46
CA ALA A 345 12.54 -4.17 -34.09
C ALA A 345 13.04 -2.72 -33.98
N GLN A 346 12.45 -1.79 -34.73
CA GLN A 346 12.78 -0.37 -34.72
C GLN A 346 11.50 0.44 -34.87
N ILE A 347 11.45 1.56 -34.16
CA ILE A 347 10.42 2.58 -34.32
C ILE A 347 11.08 3.95 -34.47
N LEU A 348 10.43 4.84 -35.21
CA LEU A 348 10.89 6.20 -35.46
C LEU A 348 9.77 7.18 -35.14
N LEU A 349 10.15 8.38 -34.71
CA LEU A 349 9.19 9.46 -34.57
C LEU A 349 8.65 9.84 -35.97
N PRO A 350 7.33 9.88 -36.17
CA PRO A 350 6.74 10.13 -37.48
C PRO A 350 6.92 11.59 -37.91
N ASP A 351 6.93 11.83 -39.22
CA ASP A 351 6.87 13.18 -39.76
C ASP A 351 5.48 13.79 -39.51
N VAL A 352 5.45 15.07 -39.14
CA VAL A 352 4.22 15.80 -38.82
C VAL A 352 4.08 16.95 -39.83
N PRO A 353 2.99 17.04 -40.61
CA PRO A 353 2.81 18.08 -41.61
C PRO A 353 2.97 19.49 -41.04
N GLY A 354 3.84 20.30 -41.66
CA GLY A 354 4.12 21.68 -41.22
C GLY A 354 5.07 21.81 -40.03
N TRP A 355 5.59 20.69 -39.52
CA TRP A 355 6.56 20.63 -38.44
C TRP A 355 7.83 19.93 -38.91
N HIS A 356 8.98 20.34 -38.37
CA HIS A 356 10.28 19.72 -38.64
C HIS A 356 10.99 19.39 -37.34
N ARG A 357 11.80 18.33 -37.35
CA ARG A 357 12.58 17.92 -36.18
C ARG A 357 13.73 18.90 -35.97
N VAL A 358 13.96 19.26 -34.72
CA VAL A 358 15.01 20.18 -34.27
C VAL A 358 15.73 19.60 -33.07
N ASP A 359 16.95 20.07 -32.81
CA ASP A 359 17.72 19.65 -31.64
C ASP A 359 16.98 20.04 -30.35
N MET A 360 17.04 19.15 -29.35
CA MET A 360 16.52 19.44 -28.02
C MET A 360 17.40 20.46 -27.31
N ALA A 361 16.80 21.59 -26.95
CA ALA A 361 17.45 22.63 -26.17
C ALA A 361 16.47 23.22 -25.13
N PRO A 362 15.99 22.42 -24.16
CA PRO A 362 15.12 22.94 -23.11
C PRO A 362 15.90 23.86 -22.17
N VAL A 363 15.26 24.89 -21.63
CA VAL A 363 15.85 25.83 -20.66
C VAL A 363 16.20 25.10 -19.37
N ALA A 364 15.33 24.21 -18.90
CA ALA A 364 15.60 23.31 -17.78
C ALA A 364 15.66 21.85 -18.27
N PRO A 365 16.67 21.04 -17.86
CA PRO A 365 16.76 19.65 -18.27
C PRO A 365 15.48 18.88 -17.97
N TRP A 366 14.82 18.36 -19.00
CA TRP A 366 13.60 17.57 -18.87
C TRP A 366 13.74 16.26 -19.62
N ARG A 367 13.49 15.15 -18.91
CA ARG A 367 13.54 13.81 -19.46
C ARG A 367 12.46 12.95 -18.82
N PRO A 368 11.41 12.57 -19.55
CA PRO A 368 10.39 11.68 -19.01
C PRO A 368 10.96 10.28 -18.76
N LEU A 369 10.39 9.58 -17.77
CA LEU A 369 10.82 8.25 -17.37
C LEU A 369 9.87 7.18 -17.92
N HIS A 370 10.43 6.20 -18.63
CA HIS A 370 9.71 5.08 -19.25
C HIS A 370 10.44 3.77 -18.96
N THR A 371 10.50 3.41 -17.69
CA THR A 371 11.28 2.26 -17.20
C THR A 371 10.70 0.97 -17.76
N GLY A 372 11.58 0.11 -18.28
CA GLY A 372 11.18 -1.20 -18.81
C GLY A 372 10.53 -1.19 -20.20
N ALA A 373 10.32 -0.03 -20.84
CA ALA A 373 9.86 0.05 -22.22
C ALA A 373 10.88 -0.54 -23.22
N GLU A 374 10.41 -1.35 -24.17
CA GLU A 374 11.21 -1.92 -25.25
C GLU A 374 11.70 -0.83 -26.22
N HIS A 375 10.87 0.19 -26.46
CA HIS A 375 11.28 1.35 -27.24
C HIS A 375 10.97 2.64 -26.50
N ARG A 376 11.91 3.59 -26.59
CA ARG A 376 11.78 4.94 -26.05
C ARG A 376 12.26 5.93 -27.10
N LEU A 377 11.38 6.83 -27.48
CA LEU A 377 11.67 7.93 -28.37
C LEU A 377 11.49 9.23 -27.59
N LEU A 378 12.38 10.18 -27.84
CA LEU A 378 12.31 11.54 -27.36
C LEU A 378 12.85 12.45 -28.47
N GLY A 379 12.09 13.46 -28.85
CA GLY A 379 12.48 14.40 -29.89
C GLY A 379 11.76 15.73 -29.76
N SER A 380 12.28 16.76 -30.42
CA SER A 380 11.69 18.11 -30.45
C SER A 380 11.28 18.45 -31.88
N TYR A 381 10.10 19.07 -32.01
CA TYR A 381 9.53 19.55 -33.25
C TYR A 381 9.35 21.06 -33.17
N ALA A 382 9.61 21.75 -34.28
CA ALA A 382 9.30 23.17 -34.45
C ALA A 382 8.46 23.42 -35.70
N ASP A 383 7.61 24.43 -35.66
CA ASP A 383 6.89 24.93 -36.83
C ASP A 383 7.47 26.27 -37.34
N ALA A 384 6.98 26.74 -38.49
CA ALA A 384 7.41 28.02 -39.06
C ALA A 384 6.94 29.25 -38.25
N LYS A 385 6.05 29.08 -37.27
CA LYS A 385 5.53 30.13 -36.40
C LYS A 385 6.32 30.26 -35.10
N GLY A 386 7.35 29.44 -34.91
CA GLY A 386 8.20 29.43 -33.73
C GLY A 386 7.63 28.62 -32.56
N HIS A 387 6.55 27.86 -32.76
CA HIS A 387 6.11 26.91 -31.75
C HIS A 387 7.11 25.76 -31.64
N ARG A 388 7.36 25.30 -30.42
CA ARG A 388 8.23 24.16 -30.14
C ARG A 388 7.51 23.17 -29.23
N VAL A 389 7.60 21.89 -29.57
CA VAL A 389 7.00 20.80 -28.82
C VAL A 389 7.98 19.65 -28.68
N GLU A 390 8.16 19.16 -27.47
CA GLU A 390 8.83 17.88 -27.22
C GLU A 390 7.82 16.73 -27.22
N VAL A 391 8.20 15.65 -27.90
CA VAL A 391 7.41 14.43 -28.01
C VAL A 391 8.22 13.29 -27.41
N SER A 392 7.66 12.65 -26.41
CA SER A 392 8.16 11.39 -25.88
C SER A 392 7.16 10.27 -26.16
N TYR A 393 7.66 9.18 -26.75
CA TYR A 393 6.86 8.01 -27.03
C TYR A 393 7.56 6.78 -26.45
N ALA A 394 6.82 5.93 -25.75
CA ALA A 394 7.32 4.68 -25.23
C ALA A 394 6.39 3.53 -25.62
N LEU A 395 6.96 2.42 -26.06
CA LEU A 395 6.24 1.21 -26.42
C LEU A 395 6.66 0.07 -25.49
N TYR A 396 5.66 -0.58 -24.92
CA TYR A 396 5.78 -1.69 -24.00
C TYR A 396 5.17 -2.94 -24.63
N ALA A 397 5.96 -3.99 -24.81
CA ALA A 397 5.52 -5.29 -25.31
C ALA A 397 4.59 -6.00 -24.31
N GLY A 398 4.87 -5.84 -23.02
CA GLY A 398 4.02 -6.29 -21.94
C GLY A 398 4.05 -5.29 -20.79
N GLN A 399 3.14 -5.46 -19.84
CA GLN A 399 3.22 -4.76 -18.56
C GLN A 399 3.55 -5.80 -17.50
N ALA A 400 4.49 -5.49 -16.61
CA ALA A 400 4.89 -6.33 -15.48
C ALA A 400 5.56 -5.44 -14.43
N GLU A 401 5.87 -5.98 -13.25
CA GLU A 401 6.65 -5.25 -12.25
C GLU A 401 7.98 -4.75 -12.87
N GLY A 402 8.25 -3.44 -12.77
CA GLY A 402 9.39 -2.78 -13.41
C GLY A 402 9.21 -2.43 -14.91
N LYS A 403 8.10 -2.84 -15.53
CA LYS A 403 7.69 -2.48 -16.90
C LYS A 403 6.27 -1.88 -16.87
N GLU A 404 6.12 -0.70 -16.27
CA GLU A 404 4.81 -0.07 -16.06
C GLU A 404 4.72 1.32 -16.71
N ALA A 405 3.87 1.45 -17.73
CA ALA A 405 3.70 2.69 -18.48
C ALA A 405 3.17 3.86 -17.63
N GLY A 406 2.31 3.55 -16.64
CA GLY A 406 1.72 4.52 -15.70
C GLY A 406 2.09 4.23 -14.24
N GLY A 407 3.26 3.65 -14.01
CA GLY A 407 3.78 3.37 -12.67
C GLY A 407 4.09 4.65 -11.88
N PHE A 408 4.24 4.54 -10.55
CA PHE A 408 4.64 5.67 -9.71
C PHE A 408 6.01 6.21 -10.14
N GLY A 409 6.13 7.54 -10.27
CA GLY A 409 7.35 8.18 -10.76
C GLY A 409 7.64 7.99 -12.26
N GLN A 410 6.77 7.34 -13.03
CA GLN A 410 6.90 7.24 -14.48
C GLN A 410 6.18 8.40 -15.18
N GLY A 411 6.57 8.67 -16.42
CA GLY A 411 5.97 9.69 -17.27
C GLY A 411 6.66 11.05 -17.19
N ALA A 412 5.86 12.12 -17.25
CA ALA A 412 6.35 13.50 -17.45
C ALA A 412 7.04 14.12 -16.22
N LEU A 413 6.82 13.56 -15.03
CA LEU A 413 7.36 14.05 -13.77
C LEU A 413 8.05 12.91 -13.00
N PRO A 414 9.31 12.59 -13.32
CA PRO A 414 10.07 11.56 -12.61
C PRO A 414 10.39 11.95 -11.16
N LEU A 415 10.44 10.96 -10.27
CA LEU A 415 10.88 11.14 -8.89
C LEU A 415 12.33 11.63 -8.83
N GLY A 416 12.60 12.58 -7.93
CA GLY A 416 13.93 13.17 -7.78
C GLY A 416 14.37 14.09 -8.93
N SER A 417 13.47 14.40 -9.88
CA SER A 417 13.74 15.43 -10.87
C SER A 417 13.69 16.83 -10.25
N SER A 418 14.30 17.81 -10.91
CA SER A 418 14.21 19.22 -10.54
C SER A 418 12.83 19.84 -10.82
N TRP A 419 11.89 19.06 -11.35
CA TRP A 419 10.56 19.51 -11.68
C TRP A 419 9.59 19.15 -10.56
N ALA A 420 8.65 20.04 -10.26
CA ALA A 420 7.55 19.82 -9.34
C ALA A 420 6.21 20.03 -10.04
N TRP A 421 5.16 19.33 -9.59
CA TRP A 421 3.80 19.58 -10.06
C TRP A 421 3.32 20.93 -9.55
N GLU A 422 2.78 21.78 -10.43
CA GLU A 422 2.28 23.11 -10.09
C GLU A 422 0.75 23.14 -10.05
N LYS A 423 0.11 22.77 -11.16
CA LYS A 423 -1.36 22.86 -11.33
C LYS A 423 -1.86 21.96 -12.47
N PRO A 424 -3.17 21.68 -12.54
CA PRO A 424 -3.78 21.06 -13.72
C PRO A 424 -3.56 21.93 -14.97
N GLY A 425 -3.24 21.29 -16.10
CA GLY A 425 -3.04 21.96 -17.37
C GLY A 425 -4.31 22.03 -18.23
N LEU A 426 -4.10 22.19 -19.53
CA LEU A 426 -5.13 22.21 -20.56
C LEU A 426 -6.09 21.01 -20.47
N ALA A 427 -7.39 21.26 -20.30
CA ALA A 427 -8.40 20.21 -20.36
C ALA A 427 -8.53 19.69 -21.80
N LEU A 428 -8.03 18.48 -22.05
CA LEU A 428 -8.09 17.81 -23.34
C LEU A 428 -8.63 16.38 -23.16
N GLU A 429 -9.61 16.01 -23.98
CA GLU A 429 -10.30 14.74 -23.82
C GLU A 429 -9.33 13.56 -23.95
N GLY A 430 -9.42 12.64 -22.98
CA GLY A 430 -8.58 11.45 -22.97
C GLY A 430 -7.11 11.69 -22.61
N ALA A 431 -6.69 12.91 -22.26
CA ALA A 431 -5.32 13.23 -21.83
C ALA A 431 -5.24 13.49 -20.32
N LYS A 432 -4.12 13.16 -19.67
CA LYS A 432 -3.74 13.75 -18.38
C LYS A 432 -2.90 14.98 -18.66
N SER A 433 -3.31 16.13 -18.15
CA SER A 433 -2.68 17.41 -18.43
C SER A 433 -2.18 18.04 -17.15
N ASP A 434 -0.87 18.19 -17.04
CA ASP A 434 -0.19 18.75 -15.87
C ASP A 434 0.71 19.90 -16.31
N VAL A 435 0.73 20.98 -15.52
CA VAL A 435 1.78 22.00 -15.58
C VAL A 435 2.81 21.67 -14.51
N ILE A 436 4.07 21.59 -14.92
CA ILE A 436 5.21 21.34 -14.04
C ILE A 436 6.18 22.52 -14.08
N GLN A 437 6.84 22.78 -12.95
CA GLN A 437 7.73 23.91 -12.77
C GLN A 437 9.12 23.46 -12.30
N ALA A 438 10.18 24.08 -12.83
CA ALA A 438 11.57 23.93 -12.39
C ALA A 438 12.14 25.25 -11.81
N PRO A 439 13.21 25.19 -10.99
CA PRO A 439 13.92 26.38 -10.51
C PRO A 439 14.33 27.31 -11.67
N GLY A 440 14.12 28.62 -11.49
CA GLY A 440 14.35 29.61 -12.56
C GLY A 440 13.06 30.05 -13.28
N PRO A 441 11.97 30.20 -12.52
CA PRO A 441 10.57 29.93 -12.91
C PRO A 441 10.35 29.41 -14.34
N VAL A 442 10.81 28.19 -14.63
CA VAL A 442 10.57 27.56 -15.93
C VAL A 442 9.30 26.72 -15.84
N HIS A 443 8.31 27.04 -16.68
CA HIS A 443 7.03 26.33 -16.74
C HIS A 443 6.96 25.43 -17.96
N ARG A 444 6.32 24.26 -17.80
CA ARG A 444 6.16 23.27 -18.85
C ARG A 444 4.79 22.62 -18.76
N LEU A 445 4.06 22.64 -19.87
CA LEU A 445 2.84 21.86 -20.03
C LEU A 445 3.20 20.46 -20.50
N ALA A 446 2.63 19.42 -19.89
CA ALA A 446 2.81 18.04 -20.30
C ALA A 446 1.45 17.33 -20.40
N LEU A 447 1.13 16.82 -21.58
CA LEU A 447 -0.03 15.99 -21.83
C LEU A 447 0.38 14.55 -22.04
N THR A 448 -0.22 13.65 -21.26
CA THR A 448 0.07 12.21 -21.29
C THR A 448 -1.15 11.42 -21.75
N TRP A 449 -0.94 10.55 -22.73
CA TRP A 449 -1.89 9.53 -23.18
C TRP A 449 -1.29 8.14 -23.05
N TYR A 450 -2.15 7.19 -22.69
CA TYR A 450 -1.89 5.77 -22.74
C TYR A 450 -2.80 5.13 -23.78
N ARG A 451 -2.22 4.22 -24.54
CA ARG A 451 -2.90 3.47 -25.59
C ARG A 451 -2.67 1.98 -25.37
N THR A 452 -3.75 1.22 -25.23
CA THR A 452 -3.71 -0.25 -25.19
C THR A 452 -4.97 -0.81 -25.83
N GLY A 453 -4.83 -1.73 -26.80
CA GLY A 453 -5.99 -2.32 -27.48
C GLY A 453 -6.81 -1.31 -28.27
N ASP A 454 -8.01 -0.95 -27.81
CA ASP A 454 -8.88 0.14 -28.32
C ASP A 454 -8.95 1.35 -27.37
N LEU A 455 -8.40 1.21 -26.15
CA LEU A 455 -8.43 2.24 -25.14
C LEU A 455 -7.39 3.33 -25.48
N LEU A 456 -7.82 4.59 -25.41
CA LEU A 456 -7.00 5.78 -25.33
C LEU A 456 -7.41 6.55 -24.06
N THR A 457 -6.48 6.77 -23.12
CA THR A 457 -6.80 7.46 -21.87
C THR A 457 -5.57 8.07 -21.21
N GLY A 458 -5.73 9.17 -20.48
CA GLY A 458 -4.72 9.72 -19.58
C GLY A 458 -4.85 9.22 -18.15
N SER A 459 -5.89 8.44 -17.85
CA SER A 459 -6.13 7.92 -16.50
C SER A 459 -5.29 6.66 -16.26
N ASN A 460 -4.33 6.75 -15.34
CA ASN A 460 -3.56 5.58 -14.85
C ASN A 460 -4.50 4.47 -14.35
N ALA A 461 -5.60 4.83 -13.68
CA ALA A 461 -6.57 3.85 -13.20
C ALA A 461 -7.25 3.09 -14.34
N ARG A 462 -7.70 3.79 -15.40
CA ARG A 462 -8.31 3.13 -16.58
C ARG A 462 -7.30 2.26 -17.33
N LEU A 463 -6.04 2.73 -17.48
CA LEU A 463 -4.97 1.92 -18.06
C LEU A 463 -4.74 0.64 -17.24
N LYS A 464 -4.59 0.76 -15.91
CA LYS A 464 -4.39 -0.38 -15.03
C LYS A 464 -5.54 -1.38 -15.13
N LEU A 465 -6.79 -0.92 -15.14
CA LEU A 465 -7.96 -1.79 -15.31
C LEU A 465 -7.96 -2.54 -16.65
N ALA A 466 -7.58 -1.87 -17.75
CA ALA A 466 -7.47 -2.53 -19.05
C ALA A 466 -6.37 -3.60 -19.05
N ASN A 467 -5.20 -3.29 -18.47
CA ASN A 467 -4.09 -4.23 -18.36
C ASN A 467 -4.46 -5.45 -17.49
N ILE A 468 -5.17 -5.24 -16.38
CA ILE A 468 -5.70 -6.35 -15.55
C ILE A 468 -6.64 -7.22 -16.38
N ALA A 469 -7.58 -6.61 -17.12
CA ALA A 469 -8.52 -7.36 -17.96
C ALA A 469 -7.81 -8.16 -19.06
N ASP A 470 -6.80 -7.58 -19.70
CA ASP A 470 -6.03 -8.27 -20.73
C ASP A 470 -5.21 -9.44 -20.14
N ARG A 471 -4.60 -9.28 -18.96
CA ARG A 471 -3.89 -10.38 -18.26
C ARG A 471 -4.84 -11.47 -17.77
N LEU A 472 -6.03 -11.11 -17.26
CA LEU A 472 -7.08 -12.06 -16.88
C LEU A 472 -7.61 -12.86 -18.08
N LEU A 473 -7.60 -12.29 -19.28
CA LEU A 473 -8.06 -12.93 -20.51
C LEU A 473 -6.91 -13.48 -21.38
N LEU A 474 -5.68 -13.46 -20.87
CA LEU A 474 -4.46 -13.88 -21.54
C LEU A 474 -4.26 -13.23 -22.94
N ARG A 475 -4.65 -11.96 -23.08
CA ARG A 475 -4.51 -11.18 -24.31
C ARG A 475 -3.13 -10.53 -24.39
N ARG A 476 -2.41 -10.78 -25.48
CA ARG A 476 -1.13 -10.12 -25.78
C ARG A 476 -1.42 -8.77 -26.42
N ARG A 477 -1.31 -7.68 -25.66
CA ARG A 477 -1.53 -6.32 -26.16
C ARG A 477 -0.37 -5.41 -25.78
N PRO A 478 0.22 -4.69 -26.74
CA PRO A 478 1.23 -3.70 -26.42
C PRO A 478 0.55 -2.49 -25.75
N THR A 479 1.29 -1.84 -24.86
CA THR A 479 0.90 -0.55 -24.27
C THR A 479 1.84 0.52 -24.80
N ALA A 480 1.29 1.65 -25.24
CA ALA A 480 2.10 2.81 -25.60
C ALA A 480 1.78 4.00 -24.70
N THR A 481 2.81 4.76 -24.36
CA THR A 481 2.69 6.06 -23.70
C THR A 481 3.13 7.15 -24.67
N LEU A 482 2.32 8.19 -24.82
CA LEU A 482 2.69 9.41 -25.53
C LEU A 482 2.65 10.57 -24.56
N ILE A 483 3.74 11.34 -24.50
CA ILE A 483 3.82 12.62 -23.81
C ILE A 483 4.11 13.69 -24.84
N VAL A 484 3.24 14.68 -24.93
CA VAL A 484 3.44 15.89 -25.73
C VAL A 484 3.62 17.04 -24.76
N SER A 485 4.75 17.74 -24.86
CA SER A 485 5.12 18.78 -23.90
C SER A 485 5.63 20.03 -24.60
N SER A 486 5.43 21.18 -23.98
CA SER A 486 5.99 22.45 -24.42
C SER A 486 6.42 23.24 -23.19
N GLU A 487 7.56 23.93 -23.31
CA GLU A 487 8.11 24.83 -22.30
C GLU A 487 7.85 26.29 -22.68
N GLY A 488 7.53 27.13 -21.69
CA GLY A 488 7.23 28.55 -21.89
C GLY A 488 6.06 29.03 -21.03
N SER A 489 5.50 30.20 -21.37
CA SER A 489 4.30 30.70 -20.68
C SER A 489 3.07 29.86 -20.98
N ASP A 490 2.08 29.85 -20.08
CA ASP A 490 0.82 29.08 -20.24
C ASP A 490 0.19 29.27 -21.63
N ARG A 491 0.08 30.52 -22.10
CA ARG A 491 -0.54 30.82 -23.39
C ARG A 491 0.29 30.31 -24.58
N GLN A 492 1.62 30.34 -24.48
CA GLN A 492 2.51 29.85 -25.53
C GLN A 492 2.50 28.32 -25.60
N THR A 493 2.58 27.67 -24.44
CA THR A 493 2.61 26.20 -24.36
C THR A 493 1.31 25.58 -24.82
N GLU A 494 0.16 26.14 -24.42
CA GLU A 494 -1.14 25.68 -24.91
C GLU A 494 -1.31 25.86 -26.42
N ALA A 495 -0.87 27.00 -26.97
CA ALA A 495 -0.95 27.27 -28.41
C ALA A 495 -0.07 26.30 -29.22
N ALA A 496 1.17 26.07 -28.77
CA ALA A 496 2.12 25.17 -29.41
C ALA A 496 1.60 23.73 -29.45
N VAL A 497 1.13 23.22 -28.30
CA VAL A 497 0.56 21.87 -28.21
C VAL A 497 -0.68 21.74 -29.09
N ARG A 498 -1.63 22.69 -29.05
CA ARG A 498 -2.86 22.62 -29.87
C ARG A 498 -2.53 22.62 -31.36
N ALA A 499 -1.57 23.46 -31.79
CA ALA A 499 -1.11 23.50 -33.17
C ALA A 499 -0.46 22.16 -33.59
N PHE A 500 0.34 21.56 -32.73
CA PHE A 500 0.97 20.26 -32.98
C PHE A 500 -0.07 19.14 -33.11
N LEU A 501 -0.98 19.02 -32.15
CA LEU A 501 -2.05 18.02 -32.17
C LEU A 501 -3.01 18.20 -33.36
N GLY A 502 -3.26 19.44 -33.78
CA GLY A 502 -4.03 19.72 -34.99
C GLY A 502 -3.37 19.21 -36.27
N ALA A 503 -2.03 19.16 -36.31
CA ALA A 503 -1.26 18.67 -37.45
C ALA A 503 -1.06 17.15 -37.45
N THR A 504 -1.10 16.48 -36.29
CA THR A 504 -0.92 15.02 -36.19
C THR A 504 -2.17 14.22 -36.56
N GLY A 505 -3.35 14.84 -36.48
CA GLY A 505 -4.64 14.17 -36.62
C GLY A 505 -5.07 13.46 -35.33
N PRO A 506 -5.95 12.45 -35.40
CA PRO A 506 -6.37 11.70 -34.21
C PRO A 506 -5.18 11.05 -33.49
N VAL A 507 -5.03 11.34 -32.19
CA VAL A 507 -3.90 10.87 -31.36
C VAL A 507 -3.78 9.35 -31.37
N ALA A 508 -4.91 8.62 -31.31
CA ALA A 508 -4.90 7.16 -31.37
C ALA A 508 -4.23 6.62 -32.65
N THR A 509 -4.62 7.13 -33.82
CA THR A 509 -4.04 6.73 -35.11
C THR A 509 -2.58 7.12 -35.23
N TRP A 510 -2.20 8.27 -34.65
CA TRP A 510 -0.80 8.69 -34.60
C TRP A 510 0.04 7.73 -33.73
N MET A 511 -0.45 7.36 -32.55
CA MET A 511 0.23 6.40 -31.66
C MET A 511 0.33 5.01 -32.29
N ASP A 512 -0.74 4.55 -32.94
CA ASP A 512 -0.80 3.23 -33.58
C ASP A 512 0.19 3.15 -34.77
N ARG A 513 0.34 4.23 -35.57
CA ARG A 513 1.35 4.32 -36.63
C ARG A 513 2.79 4.33 -36.08
N THR A 514 3.06 5.10 -35.02
CA THR A 514 4.41 5.19 -34.43
C THR A 514 4.89 3.85 -33.87
N GLY A 515 3.98 3.10 -33.23
CA GLY A 515 4.30 1.79 -32.64
C GLY A 515 4.07 0.59 -33.56
N ASN A 516 3.60 0.82 -34.80
CA ASN A 516 3.11 -0.20 -35.73
C ASN A 516 2.13 -1.19 -35.04
N MET A 517 1.20 -0.64 -34.26
CA MET A 517 0.28 -1.43 -33.41
C MET A 517 -0.99 -1.89 -34.15
N ARG A 518 -1.16 -1.50 -35.42
CA ARG A 518 -2.27 -1.89 -36.31
C ARG A 518 -1.88 -1.88 -37.77
#